data_AF-B3T7I3-F1
#
_entry.id   AF-B3T7I3-F1
#
_cell.length_a   1.000
_cell.length_b   1.000
_cell.length_c   1.000
_cell.angle_alpha   90.00
_cell.angle_beta   90.00
_cell.angle_gamma   90.00
#
_symmetry.space_group_name_H-M   'P 1'
#
loop_
_entity.id
_entity.type
_entity.pdbx_description
1 polymer ?
#
loop_
_entity_poly.entity_id
_entity_poly.type
_entity_poly.pdbx_seq_one_letter_code
_entity_poly.pdbx_strand_id
1 'polypeptide(L)'
;MKYVLQIKYLDIRESYFNGKVRFEKDEFTINIQDERRGKVLRLPFPLNTQKRVLVRCSGPGVSVEDYVEYRGESEWVEIDSTPITFYIADHQDQFDTLEIIEL
;
A
#
# COMPACT_ATOMS: atom_id res chain seq x y z
N MET A 1 -9.32 4.16 -12.68
CA MET A 1 -8.24 3.33 -13.27
C MET A 1 -7.72 2.37 -12.19
N LYS A 2 -7.09 1.25 -12.55
CA LYS A 2 -6.61 0.25 -11.58
C LYS A 2 -5.16 -0.10 -11.85
N TYR A 3 -4.34 -0.01 -10.80
CA TYR A 3 -2.94 -0.43 -10.79
C TYR A 3 -2.81 -1.65 -9.88
N VAL A 4 -2.07 -2.67 -10.34
CA VAL A 4 -1.85 -3.91 -9.58
C VAL A 4 -0.35 -4.11 -9.43
N LEU A 5 0.10 -4.13 -8.19
CA LEU A 5 1.48 -4.32 -7.80
C LEU A 5 1.60 -5.67 -7.08
N GLN A 6 2.64 -6.43 -7.40
CA GLN A 6 2.92 -7.69 -6.72
C GLN A 6 3.73 -7.40 -5.45
N ILE A 7 3.23 -7.78 -4.29
CA ILE A 7 3.98 -7.75 -3.04
C ILE A 7 4.99 -8.91 -3.06
N LYS A 8 6.26 -8.60 -2.85
CA LYS A 8 7.35 -9.58 -2.77
C LYS A 8 7.57 -10.07 -1.34
N TYR A 9 7.53 -9.15 -0.40
CA TYR A 9 7.58 -9.40 1.04
C TYR A 9 7.16 -8.12 1.79
N LEU A 10 6.74 -8.30 3.03
CA LEU A 10 6.45 -7.23 3.99
C LEU A 10 7.01 -7.65 5.36
N ASP A 11 8.12 -7.06 5.76
CA ASP A 11 8.75 -7.32 7.06
C ASP A 11 8.23 -6.32 8.09
N ILE A 12 7.81 -6.83 9.25
CA ILE A 12 7.44 -5.98 10.39
C ILE A 12 8.68 -5.36 11.05
N ARG A 13 8.59 -4.06 11.36
CA ARG A 13 9.59 -3.25 12.03
C ARG A 13 8.91 -2.46 13.14
N GLU A 14 8.94 -2.99 14.37
CA GLU A 14 8.29 -2.41 15.56
C GLU A 14 6.80 -2.06 15.34
N SER A 15 6.52 -0.89 14.75
CA SER A 15 5.18 -0.33 14.53
C SER A 15 4.82 -0.09 13.05
N TYR A 16 5.67 -0.49 12.09
CA TYR A 16 5.42 -0.34 10.65
C TYR A 16 5.90 -1.58 9.87
N PHE A 17 5.52 -1.66 8.60
CA PHE A 17 6.00 -2.66 7.66
C PHE A 17 6.90 -2.02 6.61
N ASN A 18 8.01 -2.68 6.29
CA ASN A 18 8.84 -2.34 5.14
C ASN A 18 8.93 -3.54 4.21
N GLY A 19 8.91 -3.32 2.92
CA GLY A 19 8.96 -4.43 1.97
C GLY A 19 9.36 -4.02 0.57
N LYS A 20 9.08 -4.93 -0.36
CA LYS A 20 9.21 -4.68 -1.80
C LYS A 20 7.93 -5.01 -2.53
N VAL A 21 7.58 -4.15 -3.48
CA VAL A 21 6.55 -4.41 -4.48
C VAL A 21 7.14 -4.34 -5.86
N ARG A 22 6.61 -5.13 -6.79
CA ARG A 22 6.94 -5.07 -8.21
C ARG A 22 5.76 -4.48 -8.98
N PHE A 23 6.05 -3.50 -9.82
CA PHE A 23 5.10 -2.96 -10.79
C PHE A 23 5.76 -2.99 -12.16
N GLU A 24 5.12 -3.65 -13.12
CA GLU A 24 5.71 -3.96 -14.42
C GLU A 24 7.08 -4.67 -14.28
N LYS A 25 8.17 -4.01 -14.68
CA LYS A 25 9.55 -4.51 -14.60
C LYS A 25 10.34 -3.94 -13.42
N ASP A 26 9.79 -2.97 -12.73
CA ASP A 26 10.47 -2.21 -11.69
C ASP A 26 10.07 -2.69 -10.29
N GLU A 27 10.99 -2.56 -9.35
CA GLU A 27 10.78 -2.90 -7.95
C GLU A 27 10.95 -1.67 -7.06
N PHE A 28 9.96 -1.45 -6.20
CA PHE A 28 9.89 -0.28 -5.34
C PHE A 28 9.87 -0.72 -3.88
N THR A 29 10.51 0.08 -3.02
CA THR A 29 10.32 -0.06 -1.58
C THR A 29 8.87 0.29 -1.24
N ILE A 30 8.25 -0.51 -0.38
CA ILE A 30 6.95 -0.20 0.21
C ILE A 30 7.10 0.04 1.71
N ASN A 31 6.42 1.06 2.21
CA ASN A 31 6.28 1.36 3.63
C ASN A 31 4.79 1.43 3.98
N ILE A 32 4.36 0.66 4.97
CA ILE A 32 2.97 0.65 5.47
C ILE A 32 3.00 0.93 6.97
N GLN A 33 2.30 1.97 7.42
CA GLN A 33 2.32 2.39 8.83
C GLN A 33 0.98 2.94 9.29
N ASP A 34 0.83 3.00 10.61
CA ASP A 34 -0.35 3.60 11.24
C ASP A 34 -0.50 5.08 10.91
N GLU A 35 -1.75 5.56 10.87
CA GLU A 35 -2.09 6.93 10.55
C GLU A 35 -1.55 7.90 11.62
N ARG A 36 -0.66 8.82 11.23
CA ARG A 36 -0.19 9.91 12.10
C ARG A 36 -0.73 11.29 11.72
N ARG A 37 -0.97 11.54 10.42
CA ARG A 37 -1.31 12.86 9.86
C ARG A 37 -2.33 12.78 8.73
N GLY A 38 -3.29 11.86 8.85
CA GLY A 38 -4.22 11.53 7.78
C GLY A 38 -3.85 10.23 7.08
N LYS A 39 -4.83 9.64 6.40
CA LYS A 39 -4.65 8.48 5.53
C LYS A 39 -4.02 8.89 4.21
N VAL A 40 -2.84 8.37 3.89
CA VAL A 40 -2.02 8.87 2.78
C VAL A 40 -1.56 7.73 1.88
N LEU A 41 -1.53 8.03 0.58
CA LEU A 41 -0.79 7.28 -0.43
C LEU A 41 0.23 8.19 -1.14
N ARG A 42 1.47 7.74 -1.24
CA ARG A 42 2.46 8.27 -2.19
C ARG A 42 3.02 7.15 -3.05
N LEU A 43 3.36 7.47 -4.30
CA LEU A 43 3.75 6.47 -5.29
C LEU A 43 4.98 6.90 -6.09
N PRO A 44 5.76 5.94 -6.64
CA PRO A 44 6.88 6.19 -7.54
C PRO A 44 6.48 6.56 -8.96
N PHE A 45 5.19 6.80 -9.19
CA PHE A 45 4.65 7.26 -10.46
C PHE A 45 3.42 8.14 -10.20
N PRO A 46 3.12 9.09 -11.10
CA PRO A 46 1.97 9.94 -10.96
C PRO A 46 0.66 9.18 -11.20
N LEU A 47 -0.36 9.48 -10.40
CA LEU A 47 -1.75 9.14 -10.72
C LEU A 47 -2.41 10.30 -11.48
N ASN A 48 -3.40 9.98 -12.32
CA ASN A 48 -4.20 10.98 -13.01
C ASN A 48 -5.37 11.48 -12.15
N THR A 49 -5.15 11.58 -10.84
CA THR A 49 -6.10 12.09 -9.84
C THR A 49 -5.37 12.88 -8.77
N GLN A 50 -6.03 13.91 -8.22
CA GLN A 50 -5.57 14.64 -7.03
C GLN A 50 -6.45 14.32 -5.82
N LYS A 51 -7.09 13.15 -5.79
CA LYS A 51 -8.19 12.83 -4.87
C LYS A 51 -7.98 11.52 -4.11
N ARG A 52 -9.02 11.19 -3.34
CA ARG A 52 -9.19 9.94 -2.62
C ARG A 52 -9.15 8.74 -3.58
N VAL A 53 -8.38 7.72 -3.22
CA VAL A 53 -8.25 6.46 -3.94
C VAL A 53 -8.54 5.30 -2.99
N LEU A 54 -8.95 4.15 -3.53
CA LEU A 54 -9.08 2.92 -2.76
C LEU A 54 -7.78 2.13 -2.87
N VAL A 55 -7.16 1.83 -1.74
CA VAL A 55 -6.00 0.93 -1.65
C VAL A 55 -6.47 -0.40 -1.09
N ARG A 56 -6.11 -1.50 -1.73
CA ARG A 56 -6.42 -2.86 -1.28
C ARG A 56 -5.16 -3.71 -1.22
N CYS A 57 -4.91 -4.34 -0.08
CA CYS A 57 -3.93 -5.41 0.07
C CYS A 57 -4.68 -6.75 0.14
N SER A 58 -4.27 -7.73 -0.66
CA SER A 58 -4.92 -9.05 -0.70
C SER A 58 -3.91 -10.19 -0.89
N GLY A 59 -4.37 -11.40 -0.60
CA GLY A 59 -3.68 -12.66 -0.87
C GLY A 59 -4.60 -13.84 -0.57
N PRO A 60 -4.07 -15.08 -0.45
CA PRO A 60 -4.90 -16.27 -0.29
C PRO A 60 -5.76 -16.25 0.98
N GLY A 61 -7.06 -15.95 0.83
CA GLY A 61 -8.02 -15.95 1.94
C GLY A 61 -8.02 -14.68 2.81
N VAL A 62 -7.22 -13.67 2.46
CA VAL A 62 -7.14 -12.39 3.19
C VAL A 62 -7.29 -11.19 2.26
N SER A 63 -7.96 -10.17 2.75
CA SER A 63 -8.10 -8.90 2.04
C SER A 63 -8.44 -7.78 3.02
N VAL A 64 -7.75 -6.65 2.87
CA VAL A 64 -8.07 -5.39 3.55
C VAL A 64 -8.02 -4.25 2.56
N GLU A 65 -8.93 -3.31 2.70
CA GLU A 65 -8.95 -2.10 1.89
C GLU A 65 -9.30 -0.88 2.72
N ASP A 66 -8.77 0.27 2.31
CA ASP A 66 -9.10 1.54 2.92
C ASP A 66 -9.02 2.65 1.87
N TYR A 67 -9.82 3.69 2.08
CA TYR A 67 -9.74 4.88 1.25
C TYR A 67 -8.73 5.85 1.82
N VAL A 68 -7.77 6.25 0.99
CA VAL A 68 -6.64 7.11 1.36
C VAL A 68 -6.53 8.29 0.42
N GLU A 69 -5.87 9.36 0.83
CA GLU A 69 -5.60 10.54 0.01
C GLU A 69 -4.30 10.37 -0.76
N TYR A 70 -4.34 10.47 -2.09
CA TYR A 70 -3.12 10.52 -2.89
C TYR A 70 -2.43 11.88 -2.71
N ARG A 71 -1.19 11.87 -2.20
CA ARG A 71 -0.40 13.08 -1.89
C ARG A 71 0.82 13.27 -2.80
N GLY A 72 0.74 12.72 -4.01
CA GLY A 72 1.76 12.90 -5.03
C GLY A 72 2.87 11.86 -4.98
N GLU A 73 3.98 12.20 -5.63
CA GLU A 73 5.06 11.26 -5.91
C GLU A 73 6.01 11.08 -4.70
N SER A 74 6.60 9.90 -4.60
CA SER A 74 7.69 9.53 -3.69
C SER A 74 8.53 8.44 -4.36
N GLU A 75 9.81 8.30 -4.03
CA GLU A 75 10.61 7.17 -4.51
C GLU A 75 10.03 5.81 -4.05
N TRP A 76 9.22 5.81 -2.99
CA TRP A 76 8.63 4.62 -2.38
C TRP A 76 7.11 4.57 -2.59
N VAL A 77 6.55 3.38 -2.42
CA VAL A 77 5.11 3.23 -2.18
C VAL A 77 4.88 3.44 -0.68
N GLU A 78 4.27 4.54 -0.31
CA GLU A 78 3.98 4.89 1.10
C GLU A 78 2.49 4.80 1.36
N ILE A 79 2.09 4.02 2.37
CA ILE A 79 0.70 3.84 2.79
C ILE A 79 0.61 4.13 4.29
N ASP A 80 -0.11 5.20 4.63
CA ASP A 80 -0.51 5.51 6.01
C ASP A 80 -1.99 5.14 6.17
N SER A 81 -2.28 4.06 6.89
CA SER A 81 -3.66 3.58 7.12
C SER A 81 -3.73 2.60 8.28
N THR A 82 -4.32 3.02 9.41
CA THR A 82 -4.52 2.15 10.59
C THR A 82 -5.22 0.82 10.25
N PRO A 83 -6.33 0.81 9.49
CA PRO A 83 -7.00 -0.46 9.16
C PRO A 83 -6.10 -1.42 8.36
N ILE A 84 -5.37 -0.91 7.37
CA ILE A 84 -4.46 -1.73 6.56
C ILE A 84 -3.30 -2.25 7.42
N THR A 85 -2.63 -1.38 8.18
CA THR A 85 -1.47 -1.75 9.00
C THR A 85 -1.80 -2.82 10.02
N PHE A 86 -2.90 -2.66 10.78
CA PHE A 86 -3.26 -3.64 11.81
C PHE A 86 -3.75 -4.96 11.22
N TYR A 87 -4.53 -4.92 10.14
CA TYR A 87 -4.97 -6.17 9.51
C TYR A 87 -3.79 -6.95 8.90
N ILE A 88 -2.79 -6.26 8.32
CA ILE A 88 -1.56 -6.90 7.85
C ILE A 88 -0.78 -7.51 9.03
N ALA A 89 -0.73 -6.85 10.18
CA ALA A 89 -0.07 -7.38 11.37
C ALA A 89 -0.69 -8.67 11.91
N ASP A 90 -2.02 -8.81 11.82
CA ASP A 90 -2.74 -10.01 12.21
C ASP A 90 -2.61 -11.16 11.19
N HIS A 91 -2.25 -10.85 9.94
CA HIS A 91 -2.20 -11.81 8.82
C HIS A 91 -0.83 -11.76 8.09
N GLN A 92 0.26 -11.70 8.87
CA GLN A 92 1.62 -11.62 8.35
C GLN A 92 1.93 -12.70 7.31
N ASP A 93 2.73 -12.34 6.31
CA ASP A 93 3.17 -13.19 5.19
C ASP A 93 2.06 -13.71 4.25
N GLN A 94 0.81 -13.28 4.41
CA GLN A 94 -0.31 -13.77 3.59
C GLN A 94 -0.68 -12.85 2.41
N PHE A 95 -0.05 -11.68 2.27
CA PHE A 95 -0.36 -10.71 1.22
C PHE A 95 0.62 -10.80 0.05
N ASP A 96 0.07 -10.94 -1.17
CA ASP A 96 0.86 -11.03 -2.41
C ASP A 96 0.50 -9.94 -3.44
N THR A 97 -0.58 -9.19 -3.21
CA THR A 97 -1.12 -8.25 -4.17
C THR A 97 -1.52 -6.93 -3.49
N LEU A 98 -1.05 -5.82 -4.07
CA LEU A 98 -1.47 -4.45 -3.75
C LEU A 98 -2.19 -3.85 -4.95
N GLU A 99 -3.41 -3.36 -4.74
CA GLU A 99 -4.21 -2.69 -5.76
C GLU A 99 -4.44 -1.22 -5.39
N ILE A 100 -4.29 -0.33 -6.37
CA ILE A 100 -4.62 1.10 -6.24
C ILE A 100 -5.69 1.41 -7.27
N ILE A 101 -6.85 1.85 -6.80
CA ILE A 101 -8.05 2.04 -7.63
C ILE A 101 -8.46 3.51 -7.56
N GLU A 102 -8.28 4.23 -8.67
CA GLU A 102 -8.80 5.59 -8.83
C GLU A 102 -10.32 5.54 -9.05
N LEU A 103 -11.03 6.40 -8.29
CA LEU A 103 -12.48 6.58 -8.32
C LEU A 103 -12.95 7.51 -9.44
#